data_AF-A0A815R9A7-F1
#
_entry.id   AF-A0A815R9A7-F1
#
_cell.length_a   1.000
_cell.length_b   1.000
_cell.length_c   1.000
_cell.angle_alpha   90.00
_cell.angle_beta   90.00
_cell.angle_gamma   90.00
#
_symmetry.space_group_name_H-M   'P 1'
#
loop_
_entity.id
_entity.type
_entity.pdbx_description
1 polymer ?
#
loop_
_entity_poly.entity_id
_entity_poly.type
_entity_poly.pdbx_seq_one_letter_code
_entity_poly.pdbx_strand_id
1 'polypeptide(L)'
;MTARNDLTLEEKINVIKLNEASLTYRGLREKFHVSIGAISNVIKRKAEYLSDYENNRNKNVKRKTSYYSGLHPLLTEFQSKLIDIYLDSNNSKQKSILDFFNRMDRKSGA
;
A
#
# COMPACT_ATOMS: atom_id res chain seq x y z
N MET A 1 2.07 -30.78 -1.35
CA MET A 1 2.06 -29.35 -1.72
C MET A 1 2.85 -28.59 -0.66
N THR A 2 4.04 -28.08 -0.98
CA THR A 2 4.81 -27.25 -0.04
C THR A 2 4.09 -25.91 0.13
N ALA A 3 3.69 -25.60 1.36
CA ALA A 3 3.13 -24.30 1.69
C ALA A 3 4.08 -23.21 1.20
N ARG A 4 3.57 -22.24 0.43
CA ARG A 4 4.38 -21.08 0.02
C ARG A 4 4.68 -20.28 1.29
N ASN A 5 5.93 -20.28 1.72
CA ASN A 5 6.42 -19.37 2.74
C ASN A 5 6.36 -17.94 2.17
N ASP A 6 5.23 -17.28 2.42
CA ASP A 6 5.02 -15.89 2.07
C ASP A 6 5.62 -14.99 3.15
N LEU A 7 6.60 -14.17 2.76
CA LEU A 7 7.19 -13.17 3.65
C LEU A 7 6.19 -12.06 3.98
N THR A 8 6.17 -11.67 5.25
CA THR A 8 5.53 -10.44 5.75
C THR A 8 6.22 -9.20 5.20
N LEU A 9 5.60 -8.02 5.37
CA LEU A 9 6.20 -6.77 4.91
C LEU A 9 7.50 -6.47 5.67
N GLU A 10 7.54 -6.70 6.98
CA GLU A 10 8.75 -6.57 7.79
C GLU A 10 9.88 -7.49 7.34
N GLU A 11 9.59 -8.77 7.09
CA GLU A 11 10.60 -9.72 6.59
C GLU A 11 11.14 -9.31 5.22
N LYS A 12 10.30 -8.77 4.33
CA LYS A 12 10.74 -8.23 3.05
C LYS A 12 11.70 -7.05 3.21
N ILE A 13 11.43 -6.16 4.16
CA ILE A 13 12.35 -5.06 4.49
C ILE A 13 13.68 -5.60 5.03
N ASN A 14 13.64 -6.63 5.88
CA ASN A 14 14.85 -7.25 6.40
C ASN A 14 15.67 -7.93 5.30
N VAL A 15 15.03 -8.57 4.31
CA VAL A 15 15.70 -9.10 3.11
C VAL A 15 16.43 -7.98 2.36
N ILE A 16 15.77 -6.84 2.14
CA ILE A 16 16.37 -5.68 1.45
C ILE A 16 17.59 -5.16 2.21
N LYS A 17 17.45 -4.89 3.51
CA LYS A 17 18.54 -4.37 4.36
C LYS A 17 19.75 -5.30 4.39
N LEU A 18 19.51 -6.61 4.52
CA LEU A 18 20.59 -7.59 4.56
C LEU A 18 21.28 -7.77 3.20
N ASN A 19 20.53 -7.66 2.10
CA ASN A 19 21.11 -7.66 0.76
C ASN A 19 22.01 -6.41 0.54
N GLU A 20 21.62 -5.25 1.06
CA GLU A 20 22.44 -4.02 1.02
C GLU A 20 23.66 -4.10 1.92
N ALA A 21 23.57 -4.82 3.04
CA ALA A 21 24.70 -5.18 3.89
C ALA A 21 25.58 -6.31 3.30
N SER A 22 25.48 -6.55 1.99
CA SER A 22 26.28 -7.52 1.22
C SER A 22 26.00 -8.99 1.54
N LEU A 23 24.86 -9.35 2.14
CA LEU A 23 24.48 -10.76 2.30
C LEU A 23 24.09 -11.36 0.95
N THR A 24 24.67 -12.52 0.61
CA THR A 24 24.39 -13.18 -0.67
C THR A 24 22.97 -13.75 -0.72
N TYR A 25 22.45 -13.94 -1.94
CA TYR A 25 21.13 -14.54 -2.17
C TYR A 25 21.01 -15.94 -1.55
N ARG A 26 22.12 -16.69 -1.48
CA ARG A 26 22.16 -17.98 -0.81
C ARG A 26 21.99 -17.83 0.71
N GLY A 27 22.70 -16.89 1.33
CA GLY A 27 22.56 -16.59 2.75
C GLY A 27 21.15 -16.09 3.11
N LEU A 28 20.54 -15.28 2.24
CA LEU A 28 19.15 -14.84 2.40
C LEU A 28 18.16 -16.01 2.29
N ARG A 29 18.37 -16.94 1.35
CA ARG A 29 17.54 -18.15 1.23
C ARG A 29 17.61 -19.02 2.47
N GLU A 30 18.80 -19.22 3.02
CA GLU A 30 18.99 -20.02 4.22
C GLU A 30 18.35 -19.36 5.45
N LYS A 31 18.43 -18.03 5.56
CA LYS A 31 17.88 -17.27 6.69
C LYS A 31 16.35 -17.16 6.68
N PHE A 32 15.75 -16.93 5.52
CA PHE A 32 14.31 -16.67 5.38
C PHE A 32 13.52 -17.87 4.86
N HIS A 33 14.18 -19.00 4.57
CA HIS A 33 13.56 -20.22 4.07
C HIS A 33 12.63 -20.01 2.86
N VAL A 34 13.05 -19.15 1.93
CA VAL A 34 12.33 -18.83 0.69
C VAL A 34 13.17 -19.10 -0.55
N SER A 35 12.51 -19.22 -1.70
CA SER A 35 13.20 -19.43 -2.97
C SER A 35 14.02 -18.21 -3.38
N ILE A 36 15.09 -18.43 -4.16
CA ILE A 36 15.91 -17.36 -4.75
C ILE A 36 15.04 -16.43 -5.62
N GLY A 37 14.06 -16.99 -6.33
CA GLY A 37 13.10 -16.21 -7.12
C GLY A 37 12.26 -15.26 -6.27
N ALA A 38 11.82 -15.70 -5.08
CA ALA A 38 11.10 -14.83 -4.15
C ALA A 38 11.99 -13.69 -3.65
N ILE A 39 13.24 -13.97 -3.29
CA ILE A 39 14.23 -12.96 -2.89
C ILE A 39 14.47 -11.94 -4.01
N SER A 40 14.67 -12.42 -5.24
CA SER A 40 14.86 -11.55 -6.41
C SER A 40 13.65 -10.63 -6.63
N ASN A 41 12.43 -11.15 -6.52
CA ASN A 41 11.22 -10.35 -6.62
C ASN A 41 11.10 -9.31 -5.51
N VAL A 42 11.55 -9.64 -4.29
CA VAL A 42 11.58 -8.68 -3.17
C VAL A 42 12.53 -7.53 -3.46
N ILE A 43 13.76 -7.84 -3.89
CA ILE A 43 14.78 -6.83 -4.18
C ILE A 43 14.38 -5.95 -5.38
N LYS A 44 13.82 -6.53 -6.44
CA LYS A 44 13.33 -5.77 -7.62
C LYS A 44 12.26 -4.75 -7.26
N ARG A 45 11.40 -5.07 -6.29
CA ARG A 45 10.28 -4.23 -5.86
C ARG A 45 10.59 -3.45 -4.57
N LYS A 46 11.88 -3.25 -4.25
CA LYS A 46 12.36 -2.58 -3.05
C LYS A 46 11.62 -1.26 -2.77
N ALA A 47 11.52 -0.39 -3.78
CA ALA A 47 10.92 0.94 -3.62
C ALA A 47 9.46 0.86 -3.16
N GLU A 48 8.68 -0.06 -3.74
CA GLU A 48 7.29 -0.29 -3.34
C GLU A 48 7.20 -0.76 -1.88
N TYR A 49 8.03 -1.72 -1.47
CA TYR A 49 7.97 -2.24 -0.11
C TYR A 49 8.41 -1.23 0.95
N LEU A 50 9.39 -0.37 0.65
CA LEU A 50 9.79 0.71 1.55
C LEU A 50 8.65 1.71 1.74
N SER A 51 8.03 2.15 0.65
CA SER A 51 6.86 3.04 0.69
C SER A 51 5.68 2.39 1.45
N ASP A 52 5.40 1.12 1.17
CA ASP A 52 4.35 0.38 1.87
C ASP A 52 4.65 0.25 3.37
N TYR A 53 5.92 0.08 3.77
CA TYR A 53 6.32 -0.06 5.17
C TYR A 53 6.26 1.25 5.97
N GLU A 54 6.53 2.38 5.32
CA GLU A 54 6.38 3.71 5.91
C GLU A 54 4.90 4.10 6.09
N ASN A 55 4.06 3.74 5.12
CA ASN A 55 2.64 4.13 5.11
C ASN A 55 1.71 3.16 5.85
N ASN A 56 2.12 1.90 6.12
CA ASN A 56 1.28 0.94 6.85
C ASN A 56 1.43 1.06 8.38
N ARG A 57 0.31 1.29 9.07
CA ARG A 57 0.25 1.20 10.55
C ARG A 57 0.51 -0.20 11.09
N ASN A 58 0.22 -1.25 10.32
CA ASN A 58 0.45 -2.64 10.74
C ASN A 58 1.43 -3.36 9.79
N LYS A 59 2.66 -3.54 10.26
CA LYS A 59 3.81 -4.06 9.52
C LYS A 59 3.83 -5.58 9.36
N ASN A 60 2.99 -6.27 10.13
CA ASN A 60 2.85 -7.72 10.08
C ASN A 60 1.86 -8.19 8.99
N VAL A 61 1.15 -7.26 8.35
CA VAL A 61 0.13 -7.59 7.36
C VAL A 61 0.77 -7.81 5.99
N LYS A 62 0.30 -8.82 5.26
CA LYS A 62 0.65 -9.01 3.85
C LYS A 62 0.15 -7.79 3.07
N ARG A 63 0.99 -7.27 2.16
CA ARG A 63 0.64 -6.15 1.28
C ARG A 63 -0.70 -6.41 0.58
N LYS A 64 -1.71 -5.58 0.85
CA LYS A 64 -2.92 -5.53 0.02
C LYS A 64 -2.53 -4.80 -1.26
N THR A 65 -2.34 -5.53 -2.35
CA THR A 65 -2.32 -4.92 -3.69
C THR A 65 -3.68 -4.31 -3.94
N SER A 66 -3.86 -3.03 -3.60
CA SER A 66 -5.02 -2.28 -4.07
C SER A 66 -4.85 -2.12 -5.58
N TYR A 67 -5.68 -2.80 -6.36
CA TYR A 67 -5.73 -2.70 -7.83
C TYR A 67 -6.00 -1.26 -8.30
N TYR A 68 -6.43 -0.40 -7.38
CA TYR A 68 -6.83 0.98 -7.58
C TYR A 68 -5.90 2.01 -6.94
N SER A 69 -4.69 1.64 -6.50
CA SER A 69 -3.77 2.59 -5.85
C SER A 69 -3.45 3.82 -6.72
N GLY A 70 -3.37 3.65 -8.05
CA GLY A 70 -3.21 4.75 -9.00
C GLY A 70 -4.51 5.49 -9.37
N LEU A 71 -5.68 4.95 -9.00
CA LEU A 71 -6.97 5.60 -9.21
C LEU A 71 -7.35 6.52 -8.04
N HIS A 72 -6.73 6.34 -6.87
CA HIS A 72 -6.95 7.20 -5.71
C HIS A 72 -6.68 8.69 -6.01
N PRO A 73 -5.53 9.09 -6.61
CA PRO A 73 -5.28 10.49 -6.92
C PRO A 73 -6.28 11.09 -7.90
N LEU A 74 -6.70 10.32 -8.92
CA LEU A 74 -7.68 10.76 -9.92
C LEU A 74 -9.09 10.91 -9.33
N LEU A 75 -9.49 9.97 -8.46
CA LEU A 75 -10.75 10.06 -7.71
C LEU A 75 -10.74 11.27 -6.77
N THR A 76 -9.62 11.53 -6.08
CA THR A 76 -9.47 12.71 -5.23
C THR A 76 -9.56 14.01 -6.05
N GLU A 77 -8.89 14.08 -7.20
CA GLU A 77 -8.94 15.26 -8.08
C GLU A 77 -10.36 15.51 -8.62
N PHE A 78 -11.04 14.43 -9.05
CA PHE A 78 -12.42 14.50 -9.52
C PHE A 78 -13.38 14.93 -8.41
N GLN A 79 -13.21 14.42 -7.19
CA GLN A 79 -14.01 14.80 -6.02
C GLN A 79 -13.83 16.28 -5.66
N SER A 80 -12.60 16.79 -5.62
CA SER A 80 -12.34 18.22 -5.35
C SER A 80 -13.02 19.12 -6.39
N LYS A 81 -12.92 18.77 -7.68
CA LYS A 81 -13.60 19.50 -8.76
C LYS A 81 -15.13 19.51 -8.60
N LEU A 82 -15.73 18.40 -8.18
CA LEU A 82 -17.17 18.37 -7.90
C LEU A 82 -17.55 19.24 -6.71
N ILE A 83 -16.72 19.29 -5.67
CA ILE A 83 -16.96 20.14 -4.50
C ILE A 83 -16.86 21.63 -4.88
N ASP A 84 -15.88 22.01 -5.69
CA ASP A 84 -15.69 23.41 -6.11
C ASP A 84 -16.86 23.91 -6.95
N ILE A 85 -17.28 23.14 -7.97
CA ILE A 85 -18.46 23.44 -8.82
C ILE A 85 -19.72 23.59 -7.97
N TYR A 86 -19.78 22.84 -6.88
CA TYR A 86 -20.93 22.76 -6.01
C TYR A 86 -21.00 23.91 -5.01
N LEU A 87 -19.88 24.31 -4.40
CA LEU A 87 -19.82 25.46 -3.50
C LEU A 87 -20.15 26.78 -4.22
N ASP A 88 -19.89 26.87 -5.53
CA ASP A 88 -20.30 28.01 -6.36
C ASP A 88 -21.83 28.10 -6.59
N SER A 89 -22.58 27.01 -6.34
CA SER A 89 -24.02 26.93 -6.59
C SER A 89 -24.85 26.99 -5.31
N ASN A 90 -25.16 28.19 -4.80
CA ASN A 90 -25.95 28.43 -3.58
C ASN A 90 -27.33 27.73 -3.57
N ASN A 91 -27.46 26.51 -3.02
CA ASN A 91 -28.76 25.85 -2.85
C ASN A 91 -28.85 24.93 -1.61
N SER A 92 -30.04 24.80 -1.02
CA SER A 92 -30.27 24.18 0.30
C SER A 92 -30.28 22.64 0.32
N LYS A 93 -30.32 21.97 -0.85
CA LYS A 93 -30.20 20.51 -0.97
C LYS A 93 -28.79 19.98 -0.66
N GLN A 94 -27.85 20.89 -0.38
CA GLN A 94 -26.44 20.57 -0.42
C GLN A 94 -25.85 19.88 0.82
N LYS A 95 -26.48 20.09 1.98
CA LYS A 95 -26.00 19.56 3.26
C LYS A 95 -25.96 18.02 3.28
N SER A 96 -26.93 17.36 2.65
CA SER A 96 -27.03 15.89 2.65
C SER A 96 -25.95 15.20 1.80
N ILE A 97 -25.50 15.83 0.72
CA ILE A 97 -24.49 15.25 -0.19
C ILE A 97 -23.09 15.54 0.34
N LEU A 98 -22.83 16.73 0.89
CA LEU A 98 -21.59 17.02 1.61
C LEU A 98 -21.43 16.09 2.84
N ASP A 99 -22.52 15.84 3.58
CA ASP A 99 -22.54 14.85 4.67
C ASP A 99 -22.33 13.41 4.17
N PHE A 100 -22.77 13.08 2.95
CA PHE A 100 -22.50 11.79 2.31
C PHE A 100 -21.01 11.60 1.99
N PHE A 101 -20.36 12.60 1.39
CA PHE A 101 -18.92 12.55 1.09
C PHE A 101 -18.07 12.51 2.38
N ASN A 102 -18.41 13.34 3.38
CA ASN A 102 -17.74 13.33 4.69
C ASN A 102 -17.93 12.01 5.48
N ARG A 103 -18.94 11.21 5.13
CA ARG A 103 -19.14 9.86 5.68
C ARG A 103 -18.34 8.79 4.93
N MET A 104 -18.03 9.00 3.66
CA MET A 104 -17.22 8.09 2.84
C MET A 104 -15.75 8.11 3.30
N ASP A 105 -15.16 9.29 3.55
CA ASP A 105 -13.76 9.41 4.00
C ASP A 105 -13.52 8.75 5.36
N ARG A 106 -14.50 8.79 6.27
CA ARG A 106 -14.39 8.15 7.60
C ARG A 106 -14.38 6.62 7.57
N LYS A 107 -14.78 5.99 6.47
CA LYS A 107 -14.76 4.51 6.32
C LYS A 107 -13.46 3.95 5.71
N SER A 108 -12.55 4.80 5.24
CA SER A 108 -11.24 4.37 4.72
C SER A 108 -10.17 4.19 5.81
N GLY A 109 -10.50 4.44 7.08
CA GLY A 109 -9.57 4.41 8.21
C GLY A 109 -9.79 3.29 9.23
N ALA A 110 -10.50 2.21 8.88
CA ALA A 110 -10.72 1.03 9.73
C ALA A 110 -10.14 -0.24 9.10
#